data_AF-U9TZ00-F1
#
_entry.id   AF-U9TZ00-F1
#
_cell.length_a   1.000
_cell.length_b   1.000
_cell.length_c   1.000
_cell.angle_alpha   90.00
_cell.angle_beta   90.00
_cell.angle_gamma   90.00
#
_symmetry.space_group_name_H-M   'P 1'
#
loop_
_entity.id
_entity.type
_entity.pdbx_description
1 polymer ?
#
loop_
_entity_poly.entity_id
_entity_poly.type
_entity_poly.pdbx_seq_one_letter_code
_entity_poly.pdbx_strand_id
1 'polypeptide(L)' 'VQDPKHAKKTSRNAIMSGARLLTFGNSTVRFEQLLKLSHIPNSVMYRQDVIKLDHQDDGAAYRVFCSGNLQ' A
#
# COMPACT_ATOMS: atom_id res chain seq x y z
N VAL A 1 9.85 -21.06 2.30
CA VAL A 1 10.09 -19.60 2.30
C VAL A 1 8.93 -18.95 1.54
N GLN A 2 8.29 -17.91 2.07
CA GLN A 2 7.22 -17.20 1.35
C GLN A 2 7.81 -16.33 0.25
N ASP A 3 7.11 -16.27 -0.87
CA ASP A 3 7.48 -15.44 -2.00
C ASP A 3 7.35 -13.92 -1.64
N PRO A 4 8.35 -13.08 -1.95
CA PRO A 4 8.33 -11.65 -1.60
C PRO A 4 7.16 -10.88 -2.18
N LYS A 5 6.63 -11.29 -3.34
CA LYS A 5 5.49 -10.66 -4.00
C LYS A 5 4.21 -10.97 -3.24
N HIS A 6 4.05 -12.20 -2.74
CA HIS A 6 2.96 -12.56 -1.84
C HIS A 6 2.99 -11.79 -0.52
N ALA A 7 4.17 -11.59 0.09
CA ALA A 7 4.28 -10.81 1.32
C ALA A 7 3.77 -9.38 1.14
N LYS A 8 4.15 -8.71 0.03
CA LYS A 8 3.65 -7.37 -0.31
C LYS A 8 2.13 -7.33 -0.45
N LYS A 9 1.51 -8.31 -1.14
CA LYS A 9 0.05 -8.38 -1.26
C LYS A 9 -0.63 -8.51 0.09
N THR A 10 -0.16 -9.42 0.93
CA THR A 10 -0.72 -9.65 2.26
C THR A 10 -0.62 -8.39 3.12
N SER A 11 0.54 -7.73 3.12
CA SER A 11 0.73 -6.47 3.85
C SER A 11 -0.17 -5.35 3.32
N ARG A 12 -0.28 -5.18 2.00
CA ARG A 12 -1.22 -4.23 1.41
C ARG A 12 -2.66 -4.53 1.85
N ASN A 13 -3.08 -5.78 1.76
CA ASN A 13 -4.44 -6.16 2.15
C ASN A 13 -4.69 -5.87 3.63
N ALA A 14 -3.73 -6.16 4.51
CA ALA A 14 -3.86 -5.87 5.94
C ALA A 14 -4.12 -4.38 6.22
N ILE A 15 -3.37 -3.46 5.58
CA ILE A 15 -3.55 -2.01 5.77
C ILE A 15 -4.86 -1.47 5.18
N MET A 16 -5.40 -2.13 4.16
CA MET A 16 -6.66 -1.72 3.52
C MET A 16 -7.89 -2.35 4.18
N SER A 17 -7.72 -3.49 4.85
CA SER A 17 -8.80 -4.20 5.56
C SER A 17 -8.97 -3.76 7.01
N GLY A 18 -8.13 -2.86 7.53
CA GLY A 18 -8.35 -2.23 8.84
C GLY A 18 -7.10 -1.97 9.67
N ALA A 19 -5.93 -2.50 9.29
CA ALA A 19 -4.70 -2.10 9.95
C ALA A 19 -4.41 -0.62 9.66
N ARG A 20 -4.10 0.16 10.69
CA ARG A 20 -3.87 1.60 10.55
C ARG A 20 -2.42 1.95 10.20
N LEU A 21 -1.50 1.09 10.62
CA LEU A 21 -0.05 1.25 10.52
C LEU A 21 0.60 -0.12 10.36
N LEU A 22 1.54 -0.23 9.42
CA LEU A 22 2.46 -1.35 9.31
C LEU A 22 3.88 -0.84 9.44
N THR A 23 4.74 -1.60 10.14
CA THR A 23 6.15 -1.27 10.37
C THR A 23 7.04 -2.33 9.74
N PHE A 24 8.00 -1.89 8.94
CA PHE A 24 9.00 -2.69 8.26
C PHE A 24 10.39 -2.15 8.60
N GLY A 25 10.99 -2.67 9.68
CA GLY A 25 12.23 -2.11 10.22
C GLY A 25 12.02 -0.65 10.65
N ASN A 26 12.76 0.27 10.02
CA ASN A 26 12.68 1.70 10.29
C ASN A 26 11.64 2.43 9.44
N SER A 27 10.94 1.71 8.54
CA SER A 27 9.95 2.30 7.64
C SER A 27 8.54 1.95 8.07
N THR A 28 7.61 2.85 7.80
CA THR A 28 6.20 2.70 8.13
C THR A 28 5.31 2.98 6.93
N VAL A 29 4.15 2.31 6.90
CA VAL A 29 3.07 2.57 5.96
C VAL A 29 1.80 2.84 6.76
N ARG A 30 1.11 3.94 6.46
CA ARG A 30 -0.16 4.30 7.09
C ARG A 30 -1.27 4.44 6.07
N PHE A 31 -2.44 3.91 6.41
CA PHE A 31 -3.61 3.98 5.54
C PHE A 31 -3.97 5.42 5.18
N GLU A 32 -4.00 6.33 6.16
CA GLU A 32 -4.34 7.74 5.94
C GLU A 32 -3.39 8.45 4.97
N GLN A 33 -2.11 8.09 4.97
CA GLN A 33 -1.13 8.64 4.05
C GLN A 33 -1.39 8.15 2.62
N LEU A 34 -1.62 6.85 2.45
CA LEU A 34 -1.98 6.27 1.15
C LEU A 34 -3.29 6.87 0.61
N LEU A 35 -4.27 7.08 1.48
CA LEU A 35 -5.54 7.72 1.12
C LEU A 35 -5.32 9.16 0.67
N LYS A 36 -4.53 9.96 1.41
CA LYS A 36 -4.20 11.34 1.01
C LYS A 36 -3.49 11.37 -0.34
N LEU A 37 -2.48 10.53 -0.53
CA LEU A 37 -1.73 10.42 -1.78
C LEU A 37 -2.66 10.05 -2.95
N SER A 38 -3.65 9.18 -2.74
CA SER A 38 -4.58 8.77 -3.80
C SER A 38 -5.50 9.90 -4.31
N HIS A 39 -5.60 11.01 -3.58
CA HIS A 39 -6.40 12.18 -3.97
C HIS A 39 -5.56 13.28 -4.64
N ILE A 40 -4.24 13.17 -4.64
CA ILE A 40 -3.35 14.15 -5.28
C ILE A 40 -3.29 13.85 -6.79
N PRO A 41 -3.53 14.84 -7.67
CA PRO A 41 -3.36 14.66 -9.11
C PRO A 41 -1.92 14.24 -9.45
N ASN A 42 -1.75 13.31 -10.39
CA ASN A 42 -0.44 12.77 -10.82
C ASN A 42 0.36 12.08 -9.71
N SER A 43 -0.31 11.62 -8.65
CA SER A 43 0.29 10.79 -7.61
C SER A 43 0.66 9.40 -8.11
N VAL A 44 1.66 8.81 -7.46
CA VAL A 44 1.99 7.38 -7.62
C VAL A 44 0.85 6.49 -7.10
N MET A 45 -0.02 6.97 -6.22
CA MET A 45 -1.18 6.20 -5.75
C MET A 45 -2.44 6.58 -6.51
N TYR A 46 -3.16 5.59 -7.04
CA TYR A 46 -4.48 5.81 -7.64
C TYR A 46 -5.60 5.60 -6.60
N ARG A 47 -6.76 6.23 -6.79
CA ARG A 47 -7.95 6.01 -5.93
C ARG A 47 -8.37 4.54 -5.87
N GLN A 48 -8.22 3.82 -6.99
CA GLN A 48 -8.56 2.40 -7.09
C GLN A 48 -7.63 1.52 -6.23
N ASP A 49 -6.42 1.99 -5.96
CA ASP A 49 -5.44 1.26 -5.15
C ASP A 49 -5.83 1.20 -3.67
N VAL A 50 -6.76 2.07 -3.22
CA VAL A 50 -7.15 2.26 -1.82
C VAL A 50 -8.65 2.01 -1.57
N ILE A 51 -9.56 2.54 -2.41
CA ILE A 51 -11.01 2.57 -2.12
C ILE A 51 -11.80 1.47 -2.86
N LYS A 52 -11.28 0.93 -3.98
CA LYS A 52 -11.91 -0.15 -4.76
C LYS A 52 -10.88 -1.23 -5.07
N LEU A 53 -10.47 -1.91 -4.01
CA LEU A 53 -9.29 -2.75 -4.01
C LEU A 53 -9.47 -4.01 -4.88
N ASP A 54 -8.65 -4.13 -5.93
CA ASP A 54 -8.33 -5.44 -6.49
C ASP A 54 -7.23 -6.08 -5.61
N HIS A 55 -7.61 -7.13 -4.87
CA HIS A 55 -6.71 -7.87 -3.96
C HIS A 55 -5.58 -8.63 -4.69
N GLN A 56 -5.68 -8.81 -6.01
CA GLN A 56 -4.68 -9.50 -6.82
C GLN A 56 -3.76 -8.56 -7.61
N ASP A 57 -4.05 -7.24 -7.64
CA ASP A 57 -3.23 -6.25 -8.37
C ASP A 57 -1.83 -6.09 -7.74
N ASP A 58 -0.85 -6.66 -8.45
CA ASP A 58 0.57 -6.56 -8.17
C ASP A 58 1.13 -5.14 -8.32
N GLY A 59 0.61 -4.38 -9.27
CA GLY A 59 1.00 -3.00 -9.51
C GLY A 59 0.59 -2.12 -8.33
N ALA A 60 -0.61 -2.28 -7.80
CA ALA A 60 -1.04 -1.55 -6.61
C ALA A 60 -0.21 -1.93 -5.37
N ALA A 61 0.12 -3.21 -5.20
CA ALA A 61 1.04 -3.64 -4.14
C ALA A 61 2.43 -2.99 -4.29
N TYR A 62 2.95 -2.92 -5.51
CA TYR A 62 4.23 -2.26 -5.78
C TYR A 62 4.19 -0.76 -5.48
N ARG A 63 3.13 -0.05 -5.88
CA ARG A 63 2.97 1.40 -5.63
C ARG A 63 2.88 1.70 -4.13
N VAL A 64 2.17 0.89 -3.34
CA VAL A 64 2.08 1.06 -1.88
C VAL A 64 3.45 0.99 -1.19
N PHE A 65 4.33 0.09 -1.62
CA PHE A 65 5.67 -0.09 -1.04
C PHE A 65 6.79 0.58 -1.85
N CYS A 66 6.45 1.54 -2.71
CA CYS A 66 7.44 2.39 -3.37
C CYS A 66 8.06 3.34 -2.34
N SER A 67 9.35 3.65 -2.46
CA SER A 67 10.10 4.46 -1.49
C SER A 67 9.45 5.82 -1.19
N GLY A 68 8.81 6.44 -2.18
CA GLY A 68 8.09 7.72 -1.98
C GLY A 68 6.86 7.65 -1.07
N ASN A 69 6.37 6.44 -0.76
CA ASN A 69 5.18 6.21 0.05
C ASN A 69 5.50 5.61 1.43
N LEU A 70 6.78 5.26 1.68
CA LEU A 70 7.27 4.81 2.99
C LEU A 70 7.74 6.03 3.79
N GLN A 71 7.54 6.00 5.12
CA GLN A 71 8.09 7.00 6.05
C GLN A 71 9.06 6.38 7.02
#